data_AF-A0A9Q4DL55-F1
#
_entry.id   AF-A0A9Q4DL55-F1
#
_cell.length_a   1.000
_cell.length_b   1.000
_cell.length_c   1.000
_cell.angle_alpha   90.00
_cell.angle_beta   90.00
_cell.angle_gamma   90.00
#
_symmetry.space_group_name_H-M   'P 1'
#
loop_
_entity.id
_entity.type
_entity.pdbx_description
1 polymer ?
#
loop_
_entity_poly.entity_id
_entity_poly.type
_entity_poly.pdbx_seq_one_letter_code
_entity_poly.pdbx_strand_id
1 'polypeptide(L)'
;MKLNQIELLTKNLMENLFVPTLHNILQKANPQAYKKWGGNACRQTAIFGAAILRHLLPEYTWTVWDGDFSDIVNGKKVKYNHAWIHGVNKKERKGLLIDLSRLYHERLFLPVTKNKYPKKHPSYQHMRLIRKKPMDIEECLNDIEYYTGKSGHELLSIILTEMDKKQAMRLMD
;
A
#
# COMPACT_ATOMS: atom_id res chain seq x y z
N MET A 1 -17.26 -2.22 -12.13
CA MET A 1 -16.79 -0.82 -12.24
C MET A 1 -15.38 -0.85 -12.81
N LYS A 2 -15.00 0.13 -13.62
CA LYS A 2 -13.64 0.26 -14.16
C LYS A 2 -12.94 1.45 -13.50
N LEU A 3 -11.61 1.45 -13.48
CA LEU A 3 -10.84 2.63 -13.12
C LEU A 3 -11.05 3.71 -14.19
N ASN A 4 -11.11 4.98 -13.78
CA ASN A 4 -11.02 6.09 -14.71
C ASN A 4 -9.54 6.34 -15.10
N GLN A 5 -9.29 7.29 -16.00
CA GLN A 5 -7.94 7.57 -16.50
C GLN A 5 -6.99 8.04 -15.40
N ILE A 6 -7.43 8.94 -14.51
CA ILE A 6 -6.60 9.46 -13.41
C ILE A 6 -6.23 8.32 -12.45
N GLU A 7 -7.21 7.51 -12.04
CA GLU A 7 -6.99 6.35 -11.18
C GLU A 7 -6.03 5.32 -11.81
N LEU A 8 -6.10 5.13 -13.13
CA LEU A 8 -5.18 4.24 -13.84
C LEU A 8 -3.75 4.79 -13.87
N LEU A 9 -3.59 6.10 -14.08
CA LEU A 9 -2.28 6.77 -13.99
C LEU A 9 -1.72 6.69 -12.57
N THR A 10 -2.55 6.95 -11.55
CA THR A 10 -2.17 6.80 -10.14
C THR A 10 -1.77 5.36 -9.84
N LYS A 11 -2.53 4.35 -10.29
CA LYS A 11 -2.15 2.94 -10.16
C LYS A 11 -0.74 2.68 -10.69
N ASN A 12 -0.46 3.12 -11.91
CA ASN A 12 0.84 2.91 -12.55
C ASN A 12 1.96 3.61 -11.80
N LEU A 13 1.75 4.84 -11.32
CA LEU A 13 2.70 5.57 -10.50
C LEU A 13 2.96 4.83 -9.17
N MET A 14 1.91 4.37 -8.50
CA MET A 14 2.04 3.68 -7.23
C MET A 14 2.77 2.33 -7.38
N GLU A 15 2.44 1.56 -8.40
CA GLU A 15 3.04 0.23 -8.64
C GLU A 15 4.47 0.28 -9.16
N ASN A 16 4.77 1.20 -10.08
CA ASN A 16 6.03 1.21 -10.84
C ASN A 16 7.05 2.23 -10.33
N LEU A 17 6.64 3.17 -9.48
CA LEU A 17 7.51 4.21 -8.95
C LEU A 17 7.55 4.20 -7.42
N PHE A 18 6.41 4.33 -6.74
CA PHE A 18 6.36 4.38 -5.28
C PHE A 18 6.85 3.08 -4.63
N VAL A 19 6.23 1.94 -4.95
CA VAL A 19 6.56 0.65 -4.31
C VAL A 19 8.06 0.31 -4.46
N PRO A 20 8.66 0.33 -5.66
CA PRO A 20 10.10 0.07 -5.81
C PRO A 20 10.98 1.08 -5.05
N THR A 21 10.56 2.35 -4.99
CA THR A 21 11.32 3.40 -4.30
C THR A 21 11.32 3.19 -2.80
N LEU A 22 10.14 2.95 -2.19
CA LEU A 22 10.03 2.61 -0.78
C LEU A 22 10.92 1.41 -0.44
N HIS A 23 10.74 0.28 -1.15
CA HIS A 23 11.49 -0.94 -0.86
C HIS A 23 13.01 -0.76 -1.00
N ASN A 24 13.47 0.01 -1.99
CA ASN A 24 14.88 0.35 -2.14
C ASN A 24 15.42 1.20 -0.98
N ILE A 25 14.65 2.18 -0.50
CA ILE A 25 15.04 3.01 0.66
C ILE A 25 15.15 2.13 1.91
N LEU A 26 14.12 1.31 2.20
CA LEU A 26 14.11 0.43 3.38
C LEU A 26 15.27 -0.60 3.33
N GLN A 27 15.51 -1.18 2.15
CA GLN A 27 16.60 -2.14 1.95
C GLN A 27 17.97 -1.51 2.15
N LYS A 28 18.21 -0.30 1.64
CA LYS A 28 19.50 0.39 1.79
C LYS A 28 19.76 0.82 3.24
N ALA A 29 18.71 1.23 3.94
CA ALA A 29 18.85 1.72 5.31
C ALA A 29 19.21 0.60 6.30
N ASN A 30 18.58 -0.57 6.18
CA ASN A 30 18.93 -1.73 7.00
C ASN A 30 18.85 -3.04 6.22
N PRO A 31 19.89 -3.40 5.45
CA PRO A 31 19.88 -4.57 4.57
C PRO A 31 19.64 -5.89 5.30
N GLN A 32 20.20 -6.03 6.51
CA GLN A 32 20.08 -7.27 7.30
C GLN A 32 18.65 -7.46 7.81
N ALA A 33 18.07 -6.43 8.41
CA ALA A 33 16.68 -6.50 8.87
C ALA A 33 15.72 -6.66 7.69
N TYR A 34 15.97 -5.95 6.58
CA TYR A 34 15.14 -6.04 5.39
C TYR A 34 15.20 -7.43 4.73
N LYS A 35 16.36 -8.09 4.70
CA LYS A 35 16.45 -9.48 4.23
C LYS A 35 15.60 -10.43 5.08
N LYS A 36 15.49 -10.18 6.38
CA LYS A 36 14.73 -11.03 7.33
C LYS A 36 13.24 -10.72 7.34
N TRP A 37 12.88 -9.44 7.22
CA TRP A 37 11.53 -8.95 7.52
C TRP A 37 10.93 -8.06 6.42
N GLY A 38 11.63 -7.79 5.32
CA GLY A 38 11.18 -6.89 4.26
C GLY A 38 9.87 -7.33 3.59
N GLY A 39 9.56 -8.63 3.65
CA GLY A 39 8.25 -9.17 3.26
C GLY A 39 7.07 -8.68 4.11
N ASN A 40 7.34 -8.12 5.29
CA ASN A 40 6.36 -7.55 6.22
C ASN A 40 6.24 -6.02 6.10
N ALA A 41 6.78 -5.41 5.05
CA ALA A 41 6.67 -3.96 4.83
C ALA A 41 5.25 -3.50 4.43
N CYS A 42 4.21 -4.34 4.64
CA CYS A 42 2.85 -4.04 4.24
C CYS A 42 2.26 -2.82 4.94
N ARG A 43 2.60 -2.62 6.21
CA ARG A 43 2.24 -1.41 6.96
C ARG A 43 2.89 -0.17 6.37
N GLN A 44 4.21 -0.18 6.14
CA GLN A 44 4.92 0.94 5.51
C GLN A 44 4.31 1.28 4.15
N THR A 45 4.10 0.29 3.28
CA THR A 45 3.49 0.49 1.97
C THR A 45 2.09 1.09 2.08
N ALA A 46 1.29 0.68 3.07
CA ALA A 46 -0.06 1.21 3.26
C ALA A 46 -0.06 2.64 3.85
N ILE A 47 0.78 2.93 4.84
CA ILE A 47 0.90 4.25 5.48
C ILE A 47 1.37 5.30 4.48
N PHE A 48 2.55 5.10 3.90
CA PHE A 48 3.12 6.04 2.94
C PHE A 48 2.29 6.09 1.66
N GLY A 49 1.75 4.95 1.24
CA GLY A 49 0.87 4.90 0.08
C GLY A 49 -0.39 5.74 0.27
N ALA A 50 -1.02 5.67 1.45
CA ALA A 50 -2.20 6.47 1.75
C ALA A 50 -1.86 7.97 1.87
N ALA A 51 -0.72 8.31 2.44
CA ALA A 51 -0.24 9.69 2.49
C ALA A 51 -0.07 10.30 1.09
N ILE A 52 0.56 9.57 0.17
CA ILE A 52 0.72 10.00 -1.23
C ILE A 52 -0.63 10.09 -1.96
N LEU A 53 -1.51 9.10 -1.76
CA LEU A 53 -2.84 9.07 -2.40
C LEU A 53 -3.74 10.23 -1.98
N ARG A 54 -3.58 10.79 -0.77
CA ARG A 54 -4.30 12.00 -0.35
C ARG A 54 -4.02 13.20 -1.26
N HIS A 55 -2.84 13.25 -1.89
CA HIS A 55 -2.47 14.29 -2.84
C HIS A 55 -2.86 13.92 -4.28
N LEU A 56 -2.65 12.68 -4.69
CA LEU A 56 -2.90 12.23 -6.07
C LEU A 56 -4.39 12.08 -6.41
N LEU A 57 -5.20 11.72 -5.41
CA LEU A 57 -6.63 11.45 -5.54
C LEU A 57 -7.37 12.10 -4.36
N PRO A 58 -7.42 13.44 -4.28
CA PRO A 58 -7.96 14.19 -3.14
C PRO A 58 -9.48 14.08 -2.99
N GLU A 59 -10.19 13.62 -4.02
CA GLU A 59 -11.63 13.35 -4.00
C GLU A 59 -11.99 12.12 -3.15
N TYR A 60 -11.00 11.32 -2.75
CA TYR A 60 -11.17 10.17 -1.88
C TYR A 60 -10.84 10.50 -0.42
N THR A 61 -11.59 9.91 0.50
CA THR A 61 -11.19 9.79 1.91
C THR A 61 -10.48 8.46 2.09
N TRP A 62 -9.20 8.53 2.46
CA TRP A 62 -8.31 7.38 2.57
C TRP A 62 -8.22 6.85 4.00
N THR A 63 -8.43 5.56 4.17
CA THR A 63 -8.23 4.86 5.44
C THR A 63 -7.28 3.69 5.24
N VAL A 64 -6.22 3.63 6.06
CA VAL A 64 -5.39 2.43 6.17
C VAL A 64 -6.04 1.49 7.17
N TRP A 65 -6.13 0.22 6.81
CA TRP A 65 -6.63 -0.85 7.65
C TRP A 65 -5.50 -1.80 7.96
N ASP A 66 -5.40 -2.20 9.22
CA ASP A 66 -4.55 -3.28 9.69
C ASP A 66 -5.47 -4.41 10.18
N GLY A 67 -5.23 -5.62 9.69
CA GLY A 67 -6.14 -6.73 9.95
C GLY A 67 -5.49 -8.09 9.95
N ASP A 68 -6.15 -9.00 10.66
CA ASP A 68 -5.76 -10.39 10.74
C ASP A 68 -6.55 -11.19 9.72
N PHE A 69 -5.85 -12.00 8.94
CA PHE A 69 -6.42 -12.84 7.90
C PHE A 69 -6.16 -14.30 8.19
N SER A 70 -7.05 -15.16 7.69
CA SER A 70 -6.75 -16.57 7.43
C SER A 70 -6.82 -16.84 5.94
N ASP A 71 -5.89 -17.61 5.40
CA ASP A 71 -5.84 -17.92 3.98
C ASP A 71 -5.31 -19.34 3.72
N ILE A 72 -5.31 -19.77 2.47
CA ILE A 72 -4.63 -20.98 1.99
C ILE A 72 -3.51 -20.54 1.04
N VAL A 73 -2.26 -20.67 1.49
CA VAL A 73 -1.07 -20.35 0.69
C VAL A 73 -0.29 -21.64 0.49
N ASN A 74 0.00 -21.99 -0.77
CA ASN A 74 0.69 -23.23 -1.14
C ASN A 74 0.08 -24.49 -0.48
N GLY A 75 -1.26 -24.58 -0.49
CA GLY A 75 -2.02 -25.69 0.09
C GLY A 75 -2.11 -25.71 1.62
N LYS A 76 -1.44 -24.77 2.32
CA LYS A 76 -1.43 -24.71 3.79
C LYS A 76 -2.31 -23.58 4.30
N LYS A 77 -3.08 -23.87 5.36
CA LYS A 77 -3.83 -22.85 6.08
C LYS A 77 -2.87 -21.98 6.87
N VAL A 78 -2.90 -20.68 6.62
CA VAL A 78 -2.04 -19.69 7.29
C VAL A 78 -2.90 -18.62 7.96
N LYS A 79 -2.35 -18.02 9.02
CA LYS A 79 -2.87 -16.77 9.59
C LYS A 79 -1.75 -15.74 9.56
N TYR A 80 -2.08 -14.52 9.17
CA TYR A 80 -1.12 -13.44 9.05
C TYR A 80 -1.80 -12.09 9.24
N ASN A 81 -1.01 -11.11 9.65
CA ASN A 81 -1.44 -9.71 9.73
C ASN A 81 -1.09 -9.05 8.40
N HIS A 82 -1.98 -8.18 7.92
CA HIS A 82 -1.77 -7.45 6.68
C HIS A 82 -2.42 -6.08 6.73
N ALA A 83 -1.76 -5.11 6.09
CA ALA A 83 -2.26 -3.76 5.98
C ALA A 83 -2.59 -3.40 4.52
N TRP A 84 -3.70 -2.70 4.33
CA TRP A 84 -4.17 -2.26 3.01
C TRP A 84 -4.88 -0.91 3.11
N ILE A 85 -5.12 -0.29 1.96
CA ILE A 85 -5.74 1.02 1.85
C ILE A 85 -7.14 0.86 1.26
N HIS A 86 -8.10 1.58 1.83
CA HIS A 86 -9.42 1.74 1.24
C HIS A 86 -9.76 3.22 1.10
N GLY A 87 -10.06 3.64 -0.12
CA GLY A 87 -10.57 4.98 -0.43
C GLY A 87 -12.07 4.95 -0.63
N VAL A 88 -12.78 5.93 -0.08
CA VAL A 88 -14.19 6.19 -0.39
C VAL A 88 -14.29 7.53 -1.09
N ASN A 89 -14.84 7.56 -2.30
CA ASN A 89 -15.06 8.80 -3.02
C ASN A 89 -16.07 9.65 -2.24
N LYS A 90 -15.78 10.94 -2.04
CA LYS A 90 -16.59 11.85 -1.21
C LYS A 90 -17.94 12.19 -1.84
N LYS A 91 -18.07 12.06 -3.16
CA LYS A 91 -19.27 12.46 -3.93
C LYS A 91 -19.98 11.27 -4.60
N GLU A 92 -19.24 10.20 -4.88
CA GLU A 92 -19.74 9.03 -5.58
C GLU A 92 -19.87 7.82 -4.66
N ARG A 93 -20.80 6.90 -4.95
CA ARG A 93 -20.88 5.58 -4.28
C ARG A 93 -19.81 4.61 -4.81
N LYS A 94 -18.58 5.09 -4.95
CA LYS A 94 -17.43 4.37 -5.49
C LYS A 94 -16.30 4.37 -4.45
N GLY A 95 -15.67 3.22 -4.28
CA GLY A 95 -14.46 3.07 -3.49
C GLY A 95 -13.32 2.48 -4.30
N LEU A 96 -12.12 2.57 -3.74
CA LEU A 96 -10.91 1.93 -4.25
C LEU A 96 -10.33 1.05 -3.15
N LEU A 97 -10.03 -0.21 -3.49
CA LEU A 97 -9.25 -1.11 -2.65
C LEU A 97 -7.85 -1.18 -3.22
N ILE A 98 -6.85 -0.82 -2.42
CA ILE A 98 -5.46 -0.74 -2.83
C ILE A 98 -4.62 -1.59 -1.86
N ASP A 99 -3.91 -2.55 -2.43
CA ASP A 99 -3.06 -3.49 -1.72
C ASP A 99 -1.82 -3.81 -2.56
N LEU A 100 -0.78 -3.03 -2.36
CA LEU A 100 0.44 -3.07 -3.19
C LEU A 100 1.58 -3.86 -2.55
N SER A 101 1.38 -4.38 -1.35
CA SER A 101 2.41 -5.05 -0.53
C SER A 101 2.29 -6.57 -0.53
N ARG A 102 1.80 -7.14 -1.64
CA ARG A 102 1.58 -8.59 -1.78
C ARG A 102 2.82 -9.33 -2.24
N LEU A 103 3.11 -10.43 -1.53
CA LEU A 103 4.17 -11.39 -1.87
C LEU A 103 3.63 -12.59 -2.65
N TYR A 104 2.50 -13.15 -2.20
CA TYR A 104 1.95 -14.42 -2.72
C TYR A 104 0.67 -14.25 -3.54
N HIS A 105 0.23 -13.00 -3.72
CA HIS A 105 -1.00 -12.69 -4.43
C HIS A 105 -0.75 -11.51 -5.36
N GLU A 106 -1.61 -11.37 -6.36
CA GLU A 106 -1.61 -10.23 -7.26
C GLU A 106 -1.86 -8.92 -6.48
N ARG A 107 -1.08 -7.87 -6.74
CA ARG A 107 -1.32 -6.54 -6.13
C ARG A 107 -2.68 -6.00 -6.58
N LEU A 108 -3.38 -5.32 -5.68
CA LEU A 108 -4.69 -4.73 -5.99
C LEU A 108 -4.59 -3.22 -6.12
N PHE A 109 -5.23 -2.72 -7.16
CA PHE A 109 -5.68 -1.35 -7.27
C PHE A 109 -6.96 -1.38 -8.08
N LEU A 110 -8.10 -1.56 -7.42
CA LEU A 110 -9.36 -1.87 -8.11
C LEU A 110 -10.57 -1.17 -7.48
N PRO A 111 -11.60 -0.87 -8.29
CA PRO A 111 -12.81 -0.23 -7.79
C PRO A 111 -13.69 -1.22 -7.02
N VAL A 112 -14.14 -0.82 -5.84
CA VAL A 112 -14.99 -1.61 -4.95
C VAL A 112 -16.18 -0.78 -4.47
N THR A 113 -17.27 -1.45 -4.08
CA THR A 113 -18.41 -0.80 -3.41
C THR A 113 -18.31 -0.84 -1.89
N LYS A 114 -17.47 -1.74 -1.36
CA LYS A 114 -17.25 -1.95 0.08
C LYS A 114 -15.79 -2.33 0.31
N ASN A 115 -15.27 -2.04 1.50
CA ASN A 115 -13.93 -2.45 1.93
C ASN A 115 -13.87 -3.99 2.17
N LYS A 116 -13.81 -4.74 1.06
CA LYS A 116 -13.77 -6.21 1.03
C LYS A 116 -12.91 -6.67 -0.15
N TYR A 117 -12.07 -7.66 0.09
CA TYR A 117 -11.30 -8.33 -0.94
C TYR A 117 -12.21 -9.07 -1.94
N PRO A 118 -11.83 -9.14 -3.23
CA PRO A 118 -12.66 -9.72 -4.28
C PRO A 118 -12.69 -11.26 -4.19
N LYS A 119 -13.76 -11.83 -3.65
CA LYS A 119 -13.92 -13.29 -3.48
C LYS A 119 -13.97 -14.10 -4.77
N LYS A 120 -14.33 -13.47 -5.89
CA LYS A 120 -14.35 -14.10 -7.21
C LYS A 120 -12.96 -14.13 -7.88
N HIS A 121 -11.98 -13.46 -7.30
CA HIS A 121 -10.63 -13.41 -7.85
C HIS A 121 -9.84 -14.67 -7.39
N PRO A 122 -9.17 -15.41 -8.28
CA PRO A 122 -8.46 -16.64 -7.93
C PRO A 122 -7.48 -16.46 -6.77
N SER A 123 -6.69 -15.38 -6.80
CA SER A 123 -5.73 -15.05 -5.74
C SER A 123 -6.38 -14.77 -4.36
N TYR A 124 -7.68 -14.49 -4.27
CA TYR A 124 -8.32 -13.98 -3.05
C TYR A 124 -9.51 -14.81 -2.55
N GLN A 125 -9.85 -15.88 -3.27
CA GLN A 125 -11.04 -16.68 -2.98
C GLN A 125 -11.02 -17.28 -1.56
N HIS A 126 -9.84 -17.74 -1.11
CA HIS A 126 -9.66 -18.37 0.19
C HIS A 126 -9.39 -17.38 1.34
N MET A 127 -8.96 -16.14 1.03
CA MET A 127 -8.58 -15.13 2.01
C MET A 127 -9.78 -14.65 2.83
N ARG A 128 -9.81 -14.90 4.13
CA ARG A 128 -10.88 -14.45 5.05
C ARG A 128 -10.33 -13.42 6.03
N LEU A 129 -10.99 -12.28 6.09
CA LEU A 129 -10.73 -11.28 7.12
C LEU A 129 -11.35 -11.76 8.45
N ILE A 130 -10.53 -11.85 9.49
CA ILE A 130 -10.94 -12.22 10.85
C ILE A 130 -11.35 -10.95 11.61
N ARG A 131 -10.46 -9.96 11.65
CA ARG A 131 -10.70 -8.65 12.27
C ARG A 131 -9.84 -7.59 11.60
N LYS A 132 -10.26 -6.33 11.71
CA LYS A 132 -9.48 -5.18 11.27
C LYS A 132 -9.71 -3.98 12.16
N LYS A 133 -8.72 -3.10 12.20
CA LYS A 133 -8.78 -1.79 12.82
C LYS A 133 -8.30 -0.74 11.82
N PRO A 134 -8.89 0.46 11.82
CA PRO A 134 -8.29 1.58 11.11
C PRO A 134 -6.99 1.98 11.82
N MET A 135 -6.05 2.54 11.06
CA MET A 135 -4.86 3.19 11.61
C MET A 135 -4.99 4.70 11.43
N ASP A 136 -4.52 5.46 12.43
CA ASP A 136 -4.31 6.88 12.26
C ASP A 136 -3.00 7.08 11.49
N ILE A 137 -3.13 7.58 10.26
CA ILE A 137 -1.98 7.80 9.37
C ILE A 137 -1.08 8.90 9.94
N GLU A 138 -1.64 9.93 10.58
CA GLU A 138 -0.85 11.03 11.10
C GLU A 138 -0.04 10.59 12.32
N GLU A 139 -0.66 9.84 13.24
CA GLU A 139 0.06 9.19 14.34
C GLU A 139 1.21 8.31 13.80
N CYS A 140 0.93 7.47 12.79
CA CYS A 140 1.94 6.62 12.15
C CYS A 140 3.06 7.41 11.45
N LEU A 141 2.80 8.63 10.98
CA LEU A 141 3.82 9.49 10.36
C LEU A 141 4.68 10.21 11.41
N ASN A 142 4.18 10.36 12.63
CA ASN A 142 4.95 10.92 13.75
C ASN A 142 5.83 9.88 14.45
N ASP A 143 5.55 8.58 14.26
CA ASP A 143 6.38 7.49 14.76
C ASP A 143 7.72 7.35 14.04
N ILE A 144 8.69 6.68 14.70
CA ILE A 144 9.96 6.30 14.10
C ILE A 144 9.80 5.03 13.25
N GLU A 145 10.20 5.12 11.98
CA GLU A 145 10.17 3.99 11.06
C GLU A 145 11.33 3.02 11.35
N TYR A 146 10.98 1.75 11.45
CA TYR A 146 11.85 0.67 11.92
C TYR A 146 13.15 0.47 11.12
N TYR A 147 13.09 0.46 9.78
CA TYR A 147 14.28 0.18 8.97
C TYR A 147 15.24 1.37 8.89
N THR A 148 14.69 2.59 8.89
CA THR A 148 15.45 3.81 8.61
C THR A 148 15.83 4.58 9.88
N GLY A 149 15.14 4.36 11.00
CA GLY A 149 15.30 5.15 12.23
C GLY A 149 14.84 6.60 12.09
N LYS A 150 14.15 6.94 10.99
CA LYS A 150 13.65 8.30 10.70
C LYS A 150 12.21 8.42 11.15
N SER A 151 11.76 9.66 11.43
CA SER A 151 10.31 9.89 11.58
C SER A 151 9.58 9.54 10.27
N GLY A 152 8.33 9.12 10.36
CA GLY A 152 7.52 8.82 9.18
C GLY A 152 7.39 10.02 8.23
N HIS A 153 7.26 11.24 8.74
CA HIS A 153 7.26 12.46 7.92
C HIS A 153 8.57 12.71 7.18
N GLU A 154 9.71 12.53 7.86
CA GLU A 154 11.02 12.65 7.22
C GLU A 154 11.17 11.60 6.11
N LEU A 155 10.79 10.34 6.39
CA LEU A 155 10.85 9.28 5.39
C LEU A 155 9.89 9.53 4.22
N LEU A 156 8.67 10.05 4.47
CA LEU A 156 7.73 10.43 3.42
C LEU A 156 8.35 11.50 2.49
N SER A 157 9.01 12.50 3.04
CA SER A 157 9.72 13.52 2.25
C SER A 157 10.82 12.92 1.38
N ILE A 158 11.61 11.98 1.92
CA ILE A 158 12.65 11.25 1.16
C ILE A 158 12.02 10.42 0.04
N ILE A 159 10.93 9.70 0.32
CA ILE A 159 10.22 8.90 -0.69
C ILE A 159 9.77 9.79 -1.84
N LEU A 160 9.10 10.91 -1.56
CA LEU A 160 8.64 11.86 -2.58
C LEU A 160 9.81 12.40 -3.42
N THR A 161 10.88 12.86 -2.75
CA THR A 161 12.08 13.37 -3.42
C THR A 161 12.72 12.33 -4.35
N GLU A 162 12.82 11.07 -3.93
CA GLU A 162 13.39 10.00 -4.73
C GLU A 162 12.46 9.57 -5.89
N MET A 163 11.14 9.68 -5.71
CA MET A 163 10.18 9.47 -6.79
C MET A 163 10.34 10.55 -7.87
N ASP A 164 10.46 11.82 -7.48
CA ASP A 164 10.61 12.95 -8.42
C ASP A 164 11.90 12.83 -9.24
N LYS A 165 13.04 12.51 -8.59
CA LYS A 165 14.32 12.28 -9.29
C LYS A 165 14.21 11.19 -10.36
N LYS A 166 13.61 10.06 -10.01
CA LYS A 166 13.43 8.92 -10.95
C LYS A 166 12.47 9.26 -12.08
N GLN A 167 11.44 10.05 -11.80
CA GLN A 167 10.51 10.50 -12.83
C GLN A 167 11.20 11.46 -13.81
N ALA A 168 12.03 12.38 -13.32
CA ALA A 168 12.82 13.29 -14.16
C ALA A 168 13.79 12.52 -15.07
N MET A 169 14.49 11.50 -14.54
CA MET A 169 15.39 10.67 -15.34
C MET A 169 14.68 9.93 -16.48
N ARG A 170 13.47 9.39 -16.23
CA ARG A 170 12.67 8.71 -17.26
C ARG A 170 12.15 9.63 -18.37
N LEU A 171 12.18 10.94 -18.17
CA LEU A 171 11.81 11.93 -19.19
C LEU A 171 13.01 12.36 -20.04
N MET A 172 14.23 11.97 -19.64
CA MET A 172 15.47 12.25 -20.36
C MET A 172 15.93 11.06 -21.22
N ASP A 173 15.31 9.89 -21.05
CA ASP A 173 15.51 8.66 -21.82
C ASP A 173 14.47 8.54 -22.96
#